data_AF-A0ABD3R1X4-F1
#
_entry.id   AF-A0ABD3R1X4-F1
#
_cell.length_a   1.000
_cell.length_b   1.000
_cell.length_c   1.000
_cell.angle_alpha   90.00
_cell.angle_beta   90.00
_cell.angle_gamma   90.00
#
_symmetry.space_group_name_H-M   'P 1'
#
loop_
_entity.id
_entity.type
_entity.pdbx_description
1 polymer ?
#
loop_
_entity_poly.entity_id
_entity_poly.type
_entity_poly.pdbx_seq_one_letter_code
_entity_poly.pdbx_strand_id
1 'polypeptide(L)'
;MAASVPIETAVGSSSERQEFILNVDGSILYDHKGRPVTVGRYLGTKPLRAEVSTRKGPGGIKLSYMGGDIITKTLNEAFGYDGWSLEVKNTTREESTKDEQGRHHVAYIATVRITHHRSGVFREDCGAGDAIDRCLASATGNALKGAVTDAMKRAARHFGEKLGNSLYHDGFNANNAPSTLKDALDTLDIDRAKSRFGFEKDAQKVDLSSGAVQPVASIPTNQLASTNTTQPGLANQEQTKPTNPVTYNSSKPHVQATPRTQYVGNVVMEHSKMLNTATTNIA
;
A
#
# COMPACT_ATOMS: atom_id res chain seq x y z
N MET A 1 -62.53 -27.27 9.03
CA MET A 1 -61.18 -26.97 9.55
C MET A 1 -60.24 -26.94 8.37
N ALA A 2 -59.91 -25.75 7.85
CA ALA A 2 -58.94 -25.58 6.77
C ALA A 2 -57.68 -25.00 7.38
N ALA A 3 -56.58 -25.76 7.37
CA ALA A 3 -55.29 -25.31 7.86
C ALA A 3 -54.65 -24.39 6.83
N SER A 4 -54.48 -23.12 7.20
CA SER A 4 -53.71 -22.12 6.45
C SER A 4 -52.22 -22.39 6.64
N VAL A 5 -51.54 -22.82 5.57
CA VAL A 5 -50.08 -22.88 5.51
C VAL A 5 -49.56 -21.45 5.34
N PRO A 6 -48.66 -20.94 6.19
CA PRO A 6 -48.08 -19.62 5.98
C PRO A 6 -47.13 -19.66 4.78
N ILE A 7 -47.33 -18.72 3.86
CA ILE A 7 -46.41 -18.43 2.75
C ILE A 7 -45.12 -17.91 3.39
N GLU A 8 -44.11 -18.76 3.40
CA GLU A 8 -42.74 -18.39 3.74
C GLU A 8 -42.26 -17.43 2.64
N THR A 9 -42.36 -16.13 2.90
CA THR A 9 -41.68 -15.12 2.10
C THR A 9 -40.19 -15.40 2.19
N ALA A 10 -39.66 -16.02 1.13
CA ALA A 10 -38.24 -16.15 0.89
C ALA A 10 -37.58 -14.78 1.09
N VAL A 11 -36.89 -14.63 2.22
CA VAL A 11 -36.01 -13.49 2.47
C VAL A 11 -34.91 -13.63 1.43
N GLY A 12 -35.00 -12.80 0.41
CA GLY A 12 -34.10 -12.79 -0.73
C GLY A 12 -32.65 -12.74 -0.27
N SER A 13 -31.82 -13.50 -0.98
CA SER A 13 -30.37 -13.43 -0.95
C SER A 13 -29.90 -11.99 -0.74
N SER A 14 -29.12 -11.75 0.31
CA SER A 14 -28.33 -10.54 0.47
C SER A 14 -27.41 -10.41 -0.74
N SER A 15 -27.90 -9.75 -1.79
CA SER A 15 -27.05 -9.30 -2.89
C SER A 15 -26.04 -8.36 -2.25
N GLU A 16 -24.76 -8.74 -2.30
CA GLU A 16 -23.65 -7.86 -1.95
C GLU A 16 -23.81 -6.60 -2.81
N ARG A 17 -24.43 -5.55 -2.26
CA ARG A 17 -24.52 -4.28 -2.97
C ARG A 17 -23.10 -3.78 -3.10
N GLN A 18 -22.61 -3.76 -4.32
CA GLN A 18 -21.30 -3.26 -4.63
C GLN A 18 -21.17 -1.81 -4.14
N GLU A 19 -20.16 -1.57 -3.32
CA GLU A 19 -19.93 -0.27 -2.71
C GLU A 19 -19.04 0.61 -3.60
N PHE A 20 -19.32 1.90 -3.62
CA PHE A 20 -18.64 2.89 -4.44
C PHE A 20 -18.01 3.97 -3.58
N ILE A 21 -16.88 4.50 -4.04
CA ILE A 21 -16.31 5.73 -3.50
C ILE A 21 -17.22 6.88 -3.91
N LEU A 22 -17.48 7.78 -2.95
CA LEU A 22 -18.37 8.92 -3.14
C LEU A 22 -17.56 10.22 -3.19
N ASN A 23 -18.04 11.17 -3.98
CA ASN A 23 -17.65 12.57 -3.90
C ASN A 23 -18.23 13.22 -2.64
N VAL A 24 -17.77 14.43 -2.32
CA VAL A 24 -18.25 15.20 -1.16
C VAL A 24 -19.76 15.48 -1.24
N ASP A 25 -20.31 15.60 -2.44
CA ASP A 25 -21.75 15.79 -2.68
C ASP A 25 -22.57 14.48 -2.60
N GLY A 26 -21.93 13.34 -2.33
CA GLY A 26 -22.56 12.02 -2.26
C GLY A 26 -22.74 11.31 -3.60
N SER A 27 -22.34 11.94 -4.72
CA SER A 27 -22.36 11.28 -6.04
C SER A 27 -21.25 10.23 -6.16
N ILE A 28 -21.43 9.23 -7.03
CA ILE A 28 -20.40 8.21 -7.28
C ILE A 28 -19.17 8.85 -7.92
N LEU A 29 -17.98 8.52 -7.40
CA LEU A 29 -16.71 8.87 -8.03
C LEU A 29 -16.48 8.00 -9.26
N TYR A 30 -16.27 8.65 -10.41
CA TYR A 30 -15.88 7.99 -11.66
C TYR A 30 -14.39 8.18 -11.93
N ASP A 31 -13.74 7.14 -12.47
CA ASP A 31 -12.38 7.24 -12.95
C ASP A 31 -12.32 7.98 -14.30
N HIS A 32 -11.11 8.34 -14.73
CA HIS A 32 -10.87 9.04 -15.99
C HIS A 32 -11.27 8.25 -17.25
N LYS A 33 -11.68 6.98 -17.12
CA LYS A 33 -12.23 6.15 -18.21
C LYS A 33 -13.76 6.05 -18.13
N GLY A 34 -14.40 6.84 -17.27
CA GLY A 34 -15.85 6.86 -17.08
C GLY A 34 -16.38 5.64 -16.33
N ARG A 35 -15.54 4.88 -15.62
CA ARG A 35 -15.98 3.71 -14.83
C ARG A 35 -16.17 4.11 -13.36
N PRO A 36 -17.24 3.67 -12.69
CA PRO A 36 -17.42 3.96 -11.28
C PRO A 36 -16.30 3.29 -10.45
N VAL A 37 -15.79 4.01 -9.46
CA VAL A 37 -14.73 3.53 -8.58
C VAL A 37 -15.38 2.80 -7.41
N THR A 38 -15.26 1.47 -7.40
CA THR A 38 -15.74 0.67 -6.27
C THR A 38 -14.80 0.79 -5.08
N VAL A 39 -15.30 0.57 -3.86
CA VAL A 39 -14.47 0.52 -2.64
C VAL A 39 -13.33 -0.50 -2.80
N GLY A 40 -13.63 -1.68 -3.36
CA GLY A 40 -12.62 -2.70 -3.63
C GLY A 40 -11.57 -2.27 -4.66
N ARG A 41 -11.93 -1.51 -5.70
CA ARG A 41 -10.94 -0.94 -6.64
C ARG A 41 -10.07 0.10 -5.95
N TYR A 42 -10.67 1.00 -5.17
CA TYR A 42 -9.94 2.03 -4.44
C TYR A 42 -8.96 1.41 -3.42
N LEU A 43 -9.42 0.50 -2.57
CA LEU A 43 -8.59 -0.18 -1.58
C LEU A 43 -7.50 -1.07 -2.20
N GLY A 44 -7.70 -1.53 -3.44
CA GLY A 44 -6.69 -2.26 -4.21
C GLY A 44 -5.59 -1.37 -4.79
N THR A 45 -5.77 -0.05 -4.87
CA THR A 45 -4.70 0.85 -5.36
C THR A 45 -3.56 0.97 -4.36
N LYS A 46 -2.35 1.33 -4.81
CA LYS A 46 -1.25 1.71 -3.91
C LYS A 46 -1.51 3.12 -3.35
N PRO A 47 -1.05 3.44 -2.12
CA PRO A 47 -1.18 4.77 -1.56
C PRO A 47 -0.43 5.81 -2.40
N LEU A 48 -0.96 7.03 -2.43
CA LEU A 48 -0.40 8.13 -3.19
C LEU A 48 0.89 8.64 -2.56
N ARG A 49 1.70 9.34 -3.35
CA ARG A 49 2.92 10.00 -2.90
C ARG A 49 2.70 10.83 -1.63
N ALA A 50 1.65 11.64 -1.63
CA ALA A 50 1.32 12.55 -0.53
C ALA A 50 0.86 11.81 0.74
N GLU A 51 0.47 10.55 0.62
CA GLU A 51 0.01 9.70 1.72
C GLU A 51 1.17 8.93 2.37
N VAL A 52 2.33 8.86 1.71
CA VAL A 52 3.51 8.09 2.18
C VAL A 52 4.60 9.04 2.67
N SER A 53 4.95 8.90 3.95
CA SER A 53 6.07 9.59 4.59
C SER A 53 7.33 8.73 4.63
N THR A 54 8.49 9.34 4.90
CA THR A 54 9.75 8.62 5.09
C THR A 54 10.41 9.00 6.41
N ARG A 55 11.06 8.03 7.06
CA ARG A 55 11.89 8.25 8.25
C ARG A 55 13.24 7.54 8.08
N LYS A 56 14.25 8.02 8.80
CA LYS A 56 15.53 7.32 8.92
C LYS A 56 15.32 6.06 9.76
N GLY A 57 15.70 4.90 9.23
CA GLY A 57 15.74 3.63 9.92
C GLY A 57 17.16 3.26 10.35
N PRO A 58 17.32 2.07 10.97
CA PRO A 58 18.63 1.52 11.32
C PRO A 58 19.56 1.47 10.11
N GLY A 59 20.85 1.74 10.33
CA GLY A 59 21.85 1.74 9.26
C GLY A 59 21.65 2.83 8.19
N GLY A 60 20.84 3.86 8.45
CA GLY A 60 20.59 4.96 7.51
C GLY A 60 19.59 4.63 6.39
N ILE A 61 18.99 3.44 6.41
CA ILE A 61 17.98 3.02 5.43
C ILE A 61 16.74 3.91 5.58
N LYS A 62 16.21 4.44 4.49
CA LYS A 62 14.93 5.18 4.51
C LYS A 62 13.76 4.20 4.58
N LEU A 63 12.94 4.32 5.63
CA LEU A 63 11.73 3.53 5.80
C LEU A 63 10.51 4.36 5.41
N SER A 64 9.66 3.82 4.53
CA SER A 64 8.38 4.42 4.17
C SER A 64 7.29 4.00 5.15
N TYR A 65 6.40 4.94 5.50
CA TYR A 65 5.27 4.69 6.41
C TYR A 65 4.09 5.59 6.07
N MET A 66 2.88 5.20 6.47
CA MET A 66 1.70 6.07 6.46
C MET A 66 1.40 6.55 7.88
N GLY A 67 1.03 7.83 8.00
CA GLY A 67 0.58 8.44 9.26
C GLY A 67 -0.76 7.87 9.71
N GLY A 68 -1.03 7.89 11.02
CA GLY A 68 -2.31 7.43 11.57
C GLY A 68 -3.49 8.27 11.07
N ASP A 69 -3.28 9.58 10.93
CA ASP A 69 -4.20 10.53 10.32
C ASP A 69 -4.54 10.19 8.86
N ILE A 70 -3.54 9.80 8.07
CA ILE A 70 -3.73 9.38 6.68
C ILE A 70 -4.55 8.08 6.60
N ILE A 71 -4.27 7.11 7.47
CA ILE A 71 -5.06 5.86 7.55
C ILE A 71 -6.51 6.15 7.92
N THR A 72 -6.77 6.97 8.95
CA THR A 72 -8.13 7.38 9.33
C THR A 72 -8.85 8.09 8.19
N LYS A 73 -8.18 9.02 7.50
CA LYS A 73 -8.74 9.72 6.33
C LYS A 73 -9.10 8.73 5.21
N THR A 74 -8.23 7.77 4.94
CA THR A 74 -8.42 6.75 3.91
C THR A 74 -9.59 5.82 4.25
N LEU A 75 -9.75 5.43 5.51
CA LEU A 75 -10.90 4.65 5.98
C LEU A 75 -12.20 5.43 5.84
N ASN A 76 -12.20 6.72 6.18
CA ASN A 76 -13.37 7.59 5.99
C ASN A 76 -13.73 7.78 4.51
N GLU A 77 -12.75 7.87 3.61
CA GLU A 77 -12.99 7.92 2.16
C GLU A 77 -13.53 6.59 1.61
N ALA A 78 -13.02 5.47 2.12
CA ALA A 78 -13.40 4.14 1.64
C ALA A 78 -14.77 3.69 2.17
N PHE A 79 -15.05 3.91 3.44
CA PHE A 79 -16.21 3.36 4.13
C PHE A 79 -17.22 4.42 4.57
N GLY A 80 -16.87 5.70 4.52
CA GLY A 80 -17.66 6.77 5.14
C GLY A 80 -17.30 6.96 6.62
N TYR A 81 -17.61 8.12 7.18
CA TYR A 81 -17.29 8.46 8.58
C TYR A 81 -18.04 7.58 9.60
N ASP A 82 -19.17 7.01 9.21
CA ASP A 82 -20.05 6.14 10.00
C ASP A 82 -20.01 4.67 9.54
N GLY A 83 -19.29 4.36 8.46
CA GLY A 83 -19.23 3.01 7.89
C GLY A 83 -18.18 2.09 8.51
N TRP A 84 -17.35 2.59 9.43
CA TRP A 84 -16.39 1.78 10.17
C TRP A 84 -16.24 2.25 11.61
N SER A 85 -15.69 1.36 12.44
CA SER A 85 -15.32 1.67 13.83
C SER A 85 -13.99 1.01 14.21
N LEU A 86 -13.39 1.52 15.29
CA LEU A 86 -12.22 0.95 15.94
C LEU A 86 -12.52 0.63 17.39
N GLU A 87 -12.22 -0.59 17.81
CA GLU A 87 -12.26 -1.02 19.21
C GLU A 87 -10.84 -1.31 19.71
N VAL A 88 -10.47 -0.77 20.87
CA VAL A 88 -9.27 -1.20 21.59
C VAL A 88 -9.65 -2.42 22.43
N LYS A 89 -9.16 -3.60 22.04
CA LYS A 89 -9.55 -4.89 22.62
C LYS A 89 -8.78 -5.22 23.88
N ASN A 90 -7.48 -4.94 23.86
CA ASN A 90 -6.59 -5.17 24.98
C ASN A 90 -5.44 -4.16 24.94
N THR A 91 -4.93 -3.80 26.11
CA THR A 91 -3.65 -3.10 26.23
C THR A 91 -2.84 -3.74 27.34
N THR A 92 -1.56 -3.95 27.12
CA THR A 92 -0.64 -4.54 28.07
C THR A 92 0.57 -3.64 28.18
N ARG A 93 0.87 -3.22 29.40
CA ARG A 93 2.07 -2.46 29.71
C ARG A 93 3.18 -3.44 30.01
N GLU A 94 4.29 -3.34 29.29
CA GLU A 94 5.51 -4.07 29.61
C GLU A 94 6.19 -3.45 30.84
N GLU A 95 7.08 -4.22 31.48
CA GLU A 95 7.80 -3.74 32.67
C GLU A 95 8.55 -2.43 32.36
N SER A 96 8.26 -1.39 33.15
CA SER A 96 8.89 -0.08 32.96
C SER A 96 10.14 0.05 33.80
N THR A 97 11.23 0.48 33.19
CA THR A 97 12.50 0.72 33.89
C THR A 97 12.76 2.22 34.04
N LYS A 98 13.57 2.58 35.03
CA LYS A 98 14.07 3.95 35.21
C LYS A 98 15.57 3.94 35.05
N ASP A 99 16.10 4.78 34.16
CA ASP A 99 17.54 4.87 33.94
C ASP A 99 18.23 5.74 35.00
N GLU A 100 19.57 5.71 34.99
CA GLU A 100 20.43 6.49 35.91
C GLU A 100 20.21 8.01 35.78
N GLN A 101 19.69 8.46 34.63
CA GLN A 101 19.37 9.87 34.37
C GLN A 101 17.96 10.25 34.87
N GLY A 102 17.26 9.31 35.50
CA GLY A 102 15.94 9.48 36.07
C GLY A 102 14.80 9.46 35.05
N ARG A 103 15.03 8.97 33.83
CA ARG A 103 13.99 8.84 32.79
C ARG A 103 13.31 7.49 32.89
N HIS A 104 11.99 7.49 32.73
CA HIS A 104 11.15 6.31 32.63
C HIS A 104 11.11 5.81 31.20
N HIS A 105 11.37 4.52 31.03
CA HIS A 105 11.23 3.79 29.78
C HIS A 105 9.96 2.95 29.89
N VAL A 106 8.97 3.22 29.04
CA VAL A 106 7.68 2.54 29.08
C VAL A 106 7.36 2.01 27.70
N ALA A 107 6.88 0.77 27.62
CA ALA A 107 6.38 0.16 26.40
C ALA A 107 4.98 -0.42 26.62
N TYR A 108 4.16 -0.36 25.58
CA TYR A 108 2.83 -0.92 25.52
C TYR A 108 2.67 -1.78 24.28
N ILE A 109 1.93 -2.87 24.45
CA ILE A 109 1.32 -3.62 23.36
C ILE A 109 -0.19 -3.33 23.40
N ALA A 110 -0.79 -3.05 22.25
CA ALA A 110 -2.23 -2.89 22.11
C ALA A 110 -2.76 -3.85 21.05
N THR A 111 -3.94 -4.40 21.26
CA THR A 111 -4.71 -5.12 20.24
C THR A 111 -5.93 -4.29 19.89
N VAL A 112 -6.15 -4.06 18.59
CA VAL A 112 -7.30 -3.31 18.11
C VAL A 112 -8.05 -4.08 17.03
N ARG A 113 -9.36 -3.82 16.94
CA ARG A 113 -10.24 -4.32 15.90
C ARG A 113 -10.78 -3.16 15.08
N ILE A 114 -10.68 -3.26 13.76
CA ILE A 114 -11.39 -2.37 12.83
C ILE A 114 -12.54 -3.16 12.22
N THR A 115 -13.75 -2.64 12.34
CA THR A 115 -14.97 -3.28 11.83
C THR A 115 -15.59 -2.43 10.73
N HIS A 116 -15.88 -3.04 9.58
CA HIS A 116 -16.67 -2.43 8.52
C HIS A 116 -18.16 -2.73 8.74
N HIS A 117 -18.95 -1.70 9.03
CA HIS A 117 -20.33 -1.86 9.53
C HIS A 117 -21.27 -2.47 8.50
N ARG A 118 -21.13 -2.14 7.21
CA ARG A 118 -22.05 -2.64 6.19
C ARG A 118 -21.89 -4.14 5.95
N SER A 119 -20.66 -4.65 5.92
CA SER A 119 -20.43 -6.08 5.69
C SER A 119 -20.27 -6.91 6.97
N GLY A 120 -20.08 -6.26 8.12
CA GLY A 120 -19.74 -6.93 9.39
C GLY A 120 -18.31 -7.51 9.44
N VAL A 121 -17.53 -7.39 8.37
CA VAL A 121 -16.15 -7.87 8.32
C VAL A 121 -15.27 -7.03 9.24
N PHE A 122 -14.39 -7.67 10.00
CA PHE A 122 -13.42 -7.00 10.83
C PHE A 122 -12.00 -7.53 10.60
N ARG A 123 -11.02 -6.71 10.96
CA ARG A 123 -9.58 -7.05 11.00
C ARG A 123 -9.04 -6.69 12.38
N GLU A 124 -8.33 -7.62 12.99
CA GLU A 124 -7.63 -7.43 14.26
C GLU A 124 -6.12 -7.56 14.04
N ASP A 125 -5.35 -6.71 14.71
CA ASP A 125 -3.90 -6.84 14.78
C ASP A 125 -3.41 -6.25 16.12
N CYS A 126 -2.17 -6.56 16.46
CA CYS A 126 -1.48 -5.96 17.59
C CYS A 126 -0.50 -4.89 17.12
N GLY A 127 -0.16 -3.94 17.99
CA GLY A 127 0.84 -2.91 17.73
C GLY A 127 1.60 -2.59 18.99
N ALA A 128 2.79 -2.02 18.80
CA ALA A 128 3.69 -1.67 19.89
C ALA A 128 3.97 -0.17 19.90
N GLY A 129 4.16 0.38 21.09
CA GLY A 129 4.58 1.76 21.27
C GLY A 129 5.40 1.92 22.53
N ASP A 130 6.49 2.66 22.40
CA ASP A 130 7.43 2.95 23.47
C ASP A 130 7.62 4.47 23.62
N ALA A 131 8.00 4.89 24.82
CA ALA A 131 8.38 6.27 25.09
C ALA A 131 9.35 6.35 26.27
N ILE A 132 10.23 7.35 26.19
CA ILE A 132 11.20 7.68 27.23
C ILE A 132 10.97 9.12 27.68
N ASP A 133 10.66 9.33 28.96
CA ASP A 133 10.40 10.66 29.53
C ASP A 133 10.80 10.72 31.00
N ARG A 134 11.14 11.90 31.53
CA ARG A 134 11.35 12.11 32.98
C ARG A 134 10.05 11.99 33.77
N CYS A 135 8.90 12.27 33.14
CA CYS A 135 7.59 12.11 33.75
C CYS A 135 6.98 10.76 33.36
N LEU A 136 6.70 9.91 34.36
CA LEU A 136 6.09 8.59 34.12
C LEU A 136 4.74 8.69 33.39
N ALA A 137 3.92 9.69 33.71
CA ALA A 137 2.62 9.87 33.06
C ALA A 137 2.77 10.24 31.58
N SER A 138 3.75 11.09 31.24
CA SER A 138 4.07 11.45 29.85
C SER A 138 4.57 10.24 29.06
N ALA A 139 5.54 9.50 29.61
CA ALA A 139 6.03 8.26 29.00
C ALA A 139 4.89 7.24 28.78
N THR A 140 4.07 7.01 29.81
CA THR A 140 2.91 6.09 29.73
C THR A 140 1.93 6.52 28.65
N GLY A 141 1.55 7.81 28.62
CA GLY A 141 0.59 8.33 27.65
C GLY A 141 1.10 8.25 26.21
N ASN A 142 2.37 8.57 25.97
CA ASN A 142 2.96 8.52 24.63
C ASN A 142 3.14 7.07 24.14
N ALA A 143 3.62 6.16 25.00
CA ALA A 143 3.77 4.75 24.66
C ALA A 143 2.42 4.11 24.31
N LEU A 144 1.39 4.33 25.13
CA LEU A 144 0.05 3.80 24.88
C LEU A 144 -0.56 4.35 23.58
N LYS A 145 -0.47 5.67 23.35
CA LYS A 145 -0.94 6.29 22.08
C LYS A 145 -0.21 5.71 20.88
N GLY A 146 1.11 5.51 21.00
CA GLY A 146 1.93 4.87 19.97
C GLY A 146 1.46 3.45 19.67
N ALA A 147 1.22 2.64 20.70
CA ALA A 147 0.80 1.24 20.58
C ALA A 147 -0.56 1.11 19.88
N VAL A 148 -1.55 1.90 20.31
CA VAL A 148 -2.89 1.89 19.70
C VAL A 148 -2.84 2.37 18.24
N THR A 149 -2.06 3.42 17.97
CA THR A 149 -1.90 3.94 16.59
C THR A 149 -1.20 2.91 15.70
N ASP A 150 -0.18 2.24 16.20
CA ASP A 150 0.51 1.18 15.45
C ASP A 150 -0.43 0.01 15.15
N ALA A 151 -1.18 -0.45 16.16
CA ALA A 151 -2.15 -1.52 16.03
C ALA A 151 -3.24 -1.15 15.00
N MET A 152 -3.71 0.11 15.01
CA MET A 152 -4.69 0.61 14.04
C MET A 152 -4.17 0.51 12.60
N LYS A 153 -2.97 1.02 12.34
CA LYS A 153 -2.36 0.95 11.00
C LYS A 153 -2.19 -0.51 10.55
N ARG A 154 -1.79 -1.38 11.47
CA ARG A 154 -1.58 -2.81 11.21
C ARG A 154 -2.88 -3.57 11.00
N ALA A 155 -3.96 -3.24 11.69
CA ALA A 155 -5.28 -3.79 11.40
C ALA A 155 -5.80 -3.29 10.05
N ALA A 156 -5.62 -1.99 9.76
CA ALA A 156 -6.14 -1.35 8.55
C ALA A 156 -5.53 -1.90 7.26
N ARG A 157 -4.23 -2.25 7.25
CA ARG A 157 -3.56 -2.80 6.05
C ARG A 157 -4.27 -4.04 5.49
N HIS A 158 -4.92 -4.84 6.33
CA HIS A 158 -5.58 -6.09 5.93
C HIS A 158 -6.87 -5.86 5.12
N PHE A 159 -7.29 -4.60 4.95
CA PHE A 159 -8.36 -4.21 4.04
C PHE A 159 -7.87 -3.92 2.62
N GLY A 160 -6.57 -3.64 2.41
CA GLY A 160 -6.02 -3.46 1.05
C GLY A 160 -4.68 -2.74 0.96
N GLU A 161 -4.13 -2.73 -0.25
CA GLU A 161 -2.88 -2.07 -0.62
C GLU A 161 -2.89 -0.58 -0.26
N LYS A 162 -4.02 0.10 -0.46
CA LYS A 162 -4.22 1.53 -0.23
C LYS A 162 -4.04 1.92 1.23
N LEU A 163 -4.36 1.01 2.15
CA LEU A 163 -4.23 1.20 3.61
C LEU A 163 -2.85 0.77 4.13
N GLY A 164 -1.84 0.72 3.25
CA GLY A 164 -0.46 0.51 3.62
C GLY A 164 0.02 -0.93 3.54
N ASN A 165 -0.76 -1.87 3.01
CA ASN A 165 -0.25 -3.22 2.75
C ASN A 165 0.90 -3.21 1.74
N SER A 166 0.88 -2.27 0.78
CA SER A 166 1.91 -2.16 -0.24
C SER A 166 3.29 -1.80 0.31
N LEU A 167 3.35 -1.18 1.49
CA LEU A 167 4.60 -0.81 2.17
C LEU A 167 5.38 -2.02 2.69
N TYR A 168 4.77 -3.20 2.70
CA TYR A 168 5.41 -4.45 3.12
C TYR A 168 5.97 -5.27 1.95
N HIS A 169 5.66 -4.88 0.71
CA HIS A 169 6.19 -5.55 -0.47
C HIS A 169 7.55 -4.96 -0.87
N ASP A 170 8.47 -5.83 -1.28
CA ASP A 170 9.76 -5.41 -1.79
C ASP A 170 9.58 -4.47 -2.99
N GLY A 171 10.26 -3.32 -2.92
CA GLY A 171 10.33 -2.38 -4.03
C GLY A 171 9.30 -1.25 -4.01
N PHE A 172 8.24 -1.27 -3.19
CA PHE A 172 7.36 -0.10 -3.06
C PHE A 172 7.85 0.86 -1.97
N ASN A 173 7.95 2.14 -2.30
CA ASN A 173 8.35 3.17 -1.35
C ASN A 173 7.83 4.55 -1.80
N ALA A 174 8.12 5.57 -0.99
CA ALA A 174 7.73 6.93 -1.28
C ALA A 174 8.22 7.42 -2.66
N ASN A 175 9.30 6.91 -3.27
CA ASN A 175 9.80 7.42 -4.55
C ASN A 175 9.07 6.87 -5.78
N ASN A 176 8.36 5.75 -5.66
CA ASN A 176 7.58 5.15 -6.75
C ASN A 176 6.08 5.04 -6.44
N ALA A 177 5.63 5.66 -5.34
CA ALA A 177 4.21 5.87 -5.08
C ALA A 177 3.57 6.76 -6.18
N PRO A 178 2.37 6.40 -6.68
CA PRO A 178 1.65 7.20 -7.69
C PRO A 178 1.34 8.61 -7.19
N SER A 179 1.40 9.61 -8.07
CA SER A 179 1.10 11.01 -7.73
C SER A 179 -0.40 11.27 -7.59
N THR A 180 -1.22 10.58 -8.37
CA THR A 180 -2.66 10.82 -8.45
C THR A 180 -3.45 9.52 -8.36
N LEU A 181 -4.74 9.62 -8.02
CA LEU A 181 -5.64 8.46 -8.03
C LEU A 181 -5.80 7.87 -9.44
N LYS A 182 -5.72 8.70 -10.49
CA LYS A 182 -5.68 8.23 -11.88
C LYS A 182 -4.52 7.25 -12.08
N ASP A 183 -3.29 7.65 -11.71
CA ASP A 183 -2.09 6.83 -11.90
C ASP A 183 -2.17 5.54 -11.06
N ALA A 184 -2.73 5.64 -9.86
CA ALA A 184 -2.90 4.52 -8.96
C ALA A 184 -3.90 3.48 -9.51
N LEU A 185 -5.02 3.92 -10.10
CA LEU A 185 -6.01 3.06 -10.75
C LEU A 185 -5.48 2.44 -12.04
N ASP A 186 -4.73 3.19 -12.86
CA ASP A 186 -4.08 2.65 -14.05
C ASP A 186 -3.05 1.58 -13.69
N THR A 187 -2.24 1.83 -12.67
CA THR A 187 -1.27 0.85 -12.14
C THR A 187 -1.97 -0.41 -11.66
N LEU A 188 -3.09 -0.28 -10.94
CA LEU A 188 -3.89 -1.41 -10.48
C LEU A 188 -4.44 -2.23 -11.65
N ASP A 189 -4.99 -1.59 -12.68
CA ASP A 189 -5.51 -2.27 -13.86
C ASP A 189 -4.39 -3.06 -14.57
N ILE A 190 -3.20 -2.47 -14.72
CA ILE A 190 -2.02 -3.11 -15.30
C ILE A 190 -1.55 -4.31 -14.45
N ASP A 191 -1.42 -4.14 -13.14
CA ASP A 191 -0.95 -5.19 -12.23
C ASP A 191 -1.94 -6.38 -12.19
N ARG A 192 -3.24 -6.11 -12.24
CA ARG A 192 -4.29 -7.14 -12.34
C ARG A 192 -4.26 -7.87 -13.68
N ALA A 193 -4.03 -7.16 -14.78
CA ALA A 193 -3.95 -7.78 -16.09
C ALA A 193 -2.71 -8.69 -16.20
N LYS A 194 -1.55 -8.22 -15.71
CA LYS A 194 -0.31 -9.02 -15.63
C LYS A 194 -0.48 -10.29 -14.80
N SER A 195 -1.11 -10.19 -13.62
CA SER A 195 -1.26 -11.31 -12.70
C SER A 195 -2.31 -12.34 -13.12
N ARG A 196 -3.38 -11.92 -13.81
CA ARG A 196 -4.48 -12.83 -14.20
C ARG A 196 -4.34 -13.43 -15.57
N PHE A 197 -3.86 -12.67 -16.54
CA PHE A 197 -3.84 -13.10 -17.94
C PHE A 197 -2.42 -13.46 -18.41
N GLY A 198 -1.39 -13.00 -17.71
CA GLY A 198 -0.02 -13.02 -18.20
C GLY A 198 0.10 -12.11 -19.42
N PHE A 199 0.95 -11.09 -19.37
CA PHE A 199 1.36 -10.46 -20.63
C PHE A 199 2.59 -11.21 -21.13
N GLU A 200 2.49 -11.81 -22.33
CA GLU A 200 3.67 -12.13 -23.12
C GLU A 200 4.46 -10.84 -23.32
N LYS A 201 5.77 -10.94 -23.12
CA LYS A 201 6.69 -9.82 -23.09
C LYS A 201 7.04 -9.38 -24.52
N ASP A 202 6.06 -9.20 -25.39
CA ASP A 202 6.26 -8.78 -26.78
C ASP A 202 5.31 -7.64 -27.17
N ALA A 203 5.56 -6.47 -26.58
CA ALA A 203 5.35 -5.25 -27.33
C ALA A 203 6.71 -4.89 -27.96
N GLN A 204 6.96 -5.41 -29.17
CA GLN A 204 7.98 -4.84 -30.03
C GLN A 204 7.78 -3.33 -30.06
N LYS A 205 8.83 -2.58 -29.74
CA LYS A 205 8.90 -1.16 -30.09
C LYS A 205 8.63 -1.08 -31.58
N VAL A 206 7.48 -0.54 -31.95
CA VAL A 206 7.20 -0.19 -33.34
C VAL A 206 8.10 1.00 -33.64
N ASP A 207 9.26 0.71 -34.22
CA ASP A 207 10.18 1.72 -34.72
C ASP A 207 9.59 2.28 -36.01
N LEU A 208 9.00 3.47 -35.92
CA LEU A 208 8.48 4.22 -37.07
C LEU A 208 9.65 4.90 -37.81
N SER A 209 10.57 4.11 -38.36
CA SER A 209 11.49 4.61 -39.39
C SER A 209 12.13 3.49 -40.19
N SER A 210 11.46 3.02 -41.24
CA SER A 210 12.06 2.66 -42.53
C SER A 210 11.08 1.82 -43.34
N GLY A 211 10.76 2.24 -44.56
CA GLY A 211 9.99 1.39 -45.47
C GLY A 211 9.33 2.16 -46.59
N ALA A 212 10.15 2.70 -47.50
CA ALA A 212 9.71 3.25 -48.76
C ALA A 212 8.80 2.25 -49.51
N VAL A 213 7.59 2.68 -49.86
CA VAL A 213 6.71 1.98 -50.79
C VAL A 213 6.87 2.65 -52.15
N GLN A 214 7.46 1.91 -53.10
CA GLN A 214 7.42 2.22 -54.52
C GLN A 214 6.09 1.74 -55.11
N PRO A 215 5.39 2.55 -55.91
CA PRO A 215 4.43 2.04 -56.87
C PRO A 215 4.95 2.16 -58.32
N VAL A 216 4.94 0.99 -58.96
CA VAL A 216 4.71 0.60 -60.36
C VAL A 216 4.51 1.72 -61.41
N ALA A 217 5.16 1.48 -62.55
CA ALA A 217 5.26 2.29 -63.76
C ALA A 217 3.94 2.68 -64.46
N SER A 218 3.95 3.90 -65.03
CA SER A 218 3.19 4.30 -66.23
C SER A 218 3.91 5.43 -66.98
N ILE A 219 3.98 5.32 -68.31
CA ILE A 219 4.74 6.16 -69.26
C ILE A 219 3.95 7.44 -69.67
N PRO A 220 4.44 8.38 -70.51
CA PRO A 220 4.83 9.74 -70.12
C PRO A 220 4.00 10.85 -70.80
N THR A 221 3.99 12.08 -70.28
CA THR A 221 3.74 13.26 -71.15
C THR A 221 4.41 14.53 -70.61
N ASN A 222 5.09 15.20 -71.55
CA ASN A 222 5.80 16.48 -71.52
C ASN A 222 5.23 17.58 -70.60
N GLN A 223 6.09 18.38 -69.96
CA GLN A 223 6.42 19.74 -70.42
C GLN A 223 7.41 20.50 -69.50
N LEU A 224 8.49 20.94 -70.15
CA LEU A 224 9.21 22.22 -70.10
C LEU A 224 9.74 22.87 -68.78
N ALA A 225 11.05 23.16 -68.88
CA ALA A 225 11.74 24.42 -68.57
C ALA A 225 12.13 24.71 -67.10
N SER A 226 13.45 24.68 -66.82
CA SER A 226 14.34 25.87 -66.63
C SER A 226 14.44 26.27 -65.14
N THR A 227 15.55 26.57 -64.49
CA THR A 227 16.92 26.94 -64.91
C THR A 227 17.80 27.04 -63.65
N ASN A 228 19.09 26.77 -63.85
CA ASN A 228 20.28 27.42 -63.28
C ASN A 228 20.65 27.33 -61.79
N THR A 229 21.73 26.57 -61.54
CA THR A 229 23.08 27.02 -61.12
C THR A 229 23.18 28.16 -60.11
N THR A 230 23.96 27.95 -59.02
CA THR A 230 25.28 28.61 -58.75
C THR A 230 25.71 28.42 -57.27
N GLN A 231 26.89 27.84 -57.07
CA GLN A 231 27.74 27.81 -55.86
C GLN A 231 28.57 29.13 -55.73
N PRO A 232 29.53 29.32 -54.81
CA PRO A 232 29.67 29.00 -53.38
C PRO A 232 30.34 30.16 -52.57
N GLY A 233 30.63 29.94 -51.27
CA GLY A 233 31.65 30.66 -50.47
C GLY A 233 31.17 30.95 -49.03
N LEU A 234 31.98 31.05 -47.96
CA LEU A 234 33.39 30.78 -47.63
C LEU A 234 33.54 31.14 -46.12
N ALA A 235 34.25 30.31 -45.33
CA ALA A 235 34.95 30.61 -44.05
C ALA A 235 34.14 31.17 -42.84
N ASN A 236 34.50 31.07 -41.55
CA ASN A 236 35.45 30.33 -40.70
C ASN A 236 35.05 30.70 -39.23
N GLN A 237 35.27 29.81 -38.25
CA GLN A 237 36.04 30.06 -37.00
C GLN A 237 35.67 29.12 -35.84
N GLU A 238 36.75 28.65 -35.20
CA GLU A 238 36.90 27.72 -34.08
C GLU A 238 36.49 28.30 -32.70
N GLN A 239 36.15 27.41 -31.75
CA GLN A 239 36.82 27.25 -30.44
C GLN A 239 36.17 26.10 -29.64
N THR A 240 36.82 24.94 -29.54
CA THR A 240 37.71 24.43 -28.46
C THR A 240 37.00 23.92 -27.18
N LYS A 241 37.45 22.71 -26.84
CA LYS A 241 37.08 21.75 -25.79
C LYS A 241 37.71 22.13 -24.42
N PRO A 242 37.43 21.45 -23.28
CA PRO A 242 38.08 20.16 -23.05
C PRO A 242 37.28 19.07 -22.30
N THR A 243 37.69 17.84 -22.61
CA THR A 243 37.52 16.52 -21.97
C THR A 243 38.18 16.45 -20.56
N ASN A 244 37.90 15.52 -19.62
CA ASN A 244 37.96 14.04 -19.67
C ASN A 244 37.62 13.44 -18.24
N PRO A 245 37.84 12.15 -17.89
CA PRO A 245 36.82 11.06 -17.83
C PRO A 245 36.66 10.39 -16.43
N VAL A 246 35.65 9.53 -16.20
CA VAL A 246 35.71 8.54 -15.11
C VAL A 246 35.10 7.18 -15.50
N THR A 247 35.89 6.17 -15.23
CA THR A 247 35.84 4.73 -15.45
C THR A 247 34.68 4.00 -14.77
N TYR A 248 34.07 3.04 -15.48
CA TYR A 248 33.19 2.01 -14.91
C TYR A 248 34.04 0.95 -14.22
N ASN A 249 33.74 0.66 -12.95
CA ASN A 249 34.23 -0.55 -12.29
C ASN A 249 33.05 -1.37 -11.76
N SER A 250 32.91 -2.57 -12.32
CA SER A 250 31.92 -3.58 -11.97
C SER A 250 32.32 -4.29 -10.68
N SER A 251 31.48 -4.21 -9.64
CA SER A 251 31.49 -5.20 -8.56
C SER A 251 30.06 -5.43 -8.07
N LYS A 252 29.63 -6.69 -8.11
CA LYS A 252 28.33 -7.14 -7.60
C LYS A 252 28.30 -6.92 -6.08
N PRO A 253 27.25 -6.33 -5.50
CA PRO A 253 27.02 -6.46 -4.07
C PRO A 253 26.31 -7.78 -3.77
N HIS A 254 26.97 -8.53 -2.90
CA HIS A 254 26.48 -9.64 -2.11
C HIS A 254 25.08 -9.33 -1.53
N VAL A 255 24.11 -10.21 -1.78
CA VAL A 255 22.77 -10.16 -1.20
C VAL A 255 22.89 -10.52 0.28
N GLN A 256 22.99 -9.51 1.15
CA GLN A 256 22.85 -9.71 2.58
C GLN A 256 21.38 -9.53 2.96
N ALA A 257 20.78 -10.64 3.37
CA ALA A 257 19.40 -10.73 3.80
C ALA A 257 19.06 -9.64 4.83
N THR A 258 17.94 -8.96 4.61
CA THR A 258 17.28 -8.13 5.60
C THR A 258 17.01 -8.96 6.86
N PRO A 259 17.13 -8.39 8.07
CA PRO A 259 16.80 -9.12 9.29
C PRO A 259 15.30 -9.41 9.28
N ARG A 260 14.97 -10.66 8.93
CA ARG A 260 13.74 -11.35 9.34
C ARG A 260 13.52 -11.03 10.82
N THR A 261 12.31 -10.61 11.18
CA THR A 261 11.81 -10.86 12.52
C THR A 261 11.77 -12.38 12.68
N GLN A 262 12.85 -12.99 13.17
CA GLN A 262 12.87 -14.40 13.54
C GLN A 262 11.97 -14.55 14.76
N TYR A 263 10.79 -15.14 14.53
CA TYR A 263 9.97 -15.67 15.60
C TYR A 263 10.68 -16.92 16.13
N VAL A 264 11.38 -16.81 17.26
CA VAL A 264 11.92 -17.96 17.99
C VAL A 264 11.02 -18.17 19.19
N GLY A 265 9.95 -18.94 19.00
CA GLY A 265 9.06 -19.38 20.07
C GLY A 265 9.05 -20.90 20.11
N ASN A 266 10.02 -21.51 20.79
CA ASN A 266 9.84 -22.85 21.31
C ASN A 266 9.04 -22.73 22.61
N VAL A 267 7.71 -22.84 22.52
CA VAL A 267 6.88 -23.08 23.69
C VAL A 267 6.68 -24.59 23.78
N VAL A 268 7.40 -25.21 24.72
CA VAL A 268 7.07 -26.56 25.19
C VAL A 268 5.85 -26.41 26.09
N MET A 269 4.70 -26.90 25.63
CA MET A 269 3.50 -27.04 26.44
C MET A 269 3.67 -28.24 27.38
N GLU A 270 4.07 -27.98 28.62
CA GLU A 270 4.02 -28.99 29.68
C GLU A 270 2.65 -28.93 30.36
N HIS A 271 1.73 -29.79 29.91
CA HIS A 271 0.49 -30.07 30.63
C HIS A 271 0.79 -31.01 31.79
N SER A 272 0.77 -30.53 33.04
CA SER A 272 0.71 -31.40 34.21
C SER A 272 -0.57 -31.17 35.02
N LYS A 273 -1.32 -32.27 35.17
CA LYS A 273 -2.58 -32.40 35.90
C LYS A 273 -2.30 -32.43 37.40
N MET A 274 -3.07 -31.70 38.19
CA MET A 274 -3.32 -32.03 39.61
C MET A 274 -4.84 -32.00 39.81
N LEU A 275 -5.49 -33.17 39.81
CA LEU A 275 -5.69 -34.13 40.92
C LEU A 275 -6.90 -33.77 41.77
N ASN A 276 -7.92 -34.60 41.62
CA ASN A 276 -9.22 -34.59 42.26
C ASN A 276 -9.29 -35.85 43.14
N THR A 277 -9.28 -35.70 44.47
CA THR A 277 -9.48 -36.76 45.49
C THR A 277 -9.52 -36.06 46.85
N ALA A 278 -10.35 -36.38 47.84
CA ALA A 278 -11.50 -37.26 47.96
C ALA A 278 -12.24 -36.85 49.24
N THR A 279 -13.54 -37.04 49.24
CA THR A 279 -14.40 -37.05 50.43
C THR A 279 -13.98 -38.19 51.37
N THR A 280 -13.84 -37.93 52.67
CA THR A 280 -13.91 -38.99 53.68
C THR A 280 -14.54 -38.45 54.96
N ASN A 281 -15.53 -39.22 55.42
CA ASN A 281 -16.34 -39.09 56.63
C ASN A 281 -15.51 -38.97 57.91
N ILE A 282 -16.07 -38.28 58.91
CA ILE A 282 -15.80 -38.56 60.32
C ILE A 282 -17.15 -38.69 61.02
N ALA A 283 -17.23 -39.74 61.85
CA ALA A 283 -18.34 -40.16 62.70
C ALA A 283 -18.71 -39.14 63.78
#